data_AF-A0A9D7TNB3-F1
#
_entry.id   AF-A0A9D7TNB3-F1
#
_cell.length_a   1.000
_cell.length_b   1.000
_cell.length_c   1.000
_cell.angle_alpha   90.00
_cell.angle_beta   90.00
_cell.angle_gamma   90.00
#
_symmetry.space_group_name_H-M   'P 1'
#
loop_
_entity.id
_entity.type
_entity.pdbx_description
1 polymer ?
#
loop_
_entity_poly.entity_id
_entity_poly.type
_entity_poly.pdbx_seq_one_letter_code
_entity_poly.pdbx_strand_id
1 'polypeptide(L)'
;MSGNTVKWIKVARTLKAKYYMHTREYDKAYTEALLGVNALTDALVFTPPNLGVGSWNTNYKMISERAGYWGFTGSHLDKLMGATTASRNHAKTNEAARLVYYRFDGNTANNNKGIAASNRPMVLVGYEENLLILAESGVRTGKVTEGLASLNVLRAHLASGKGYVKLNTTDVSVYLPFVIADFSAGGIENKDNIDQTRALLREIIEERYVSGFTTLMPFDDLRRLSSKERDIAVLPPFNSPTISKYPQRFIVSQAELSANQNAPKDPGIFTETEVNK
;
A
#
# COMPACT_ATOMS: atom_id res chain seq x y z
N MET A 1 6.36 -18.22 11.13
CA MET A 1 7.84 -18.19 11.20
C MET A 1 8.47 -19.27 12.07
N SER A 2 7.67 -20.07 12.80
CA SER A 2 8.15 -21.24 13.56
C SER A 2 9.34 -20.95 14.49
N GLY A 3 9.32 -19.79 15.17
CA GLY A 3 10.39 -19.39 16.09
C GLY A 3 11.72 -18.98 15.44
N ASN A 4 11.81 -18.85 14.11
CA ASN A 4 13.08 -18.51 13.45
C ASN A 4 13.50 -17.05 13.73
N THR A 5 14.52 -16.88 14.58
CA THR A 5 15.02 -15.57 15.02
C THR A 5 15.55 -14.71 13.88
N VAL A 6 16.19 -15.29 12.86
CA VAL A 6 16.72 -14.53 11.71
C VAL A 6 15.58 -13.85 10.94
N LYS A 7 14.46 -14.56 10.71
CA LYS A 7 13.28 -14.00 10.05
C LYS A 7 12.61 -12.92 10.89
N TRP A 8 12.51 -13.13 12.20
CA TRP A 8 11.99 -12.12 13.12
C TRP A 8 12.83 -10.84 13.14
N ILE A 9 14.17 -10.95 13.08
CA ILE A 9 15.05 -9.79 12.98
C ILE A 9 14.77 -9.01 11.69
N LYS A 10 14.67 -9.67 10.53
CA LYS A 10 14.36 -9.02 9.25
C LYS A 10 13.00 -8.29 9.31
N VAL A 11 12.00 -8.89 9.92
CA VAL A 11 10.69 -8.24 10.11
C VAL A 11 10.77 -7.02 11.04
N ALA A 12 11.51 -7.11 12.14
CA ALA A 12 11.73 -5.97 13.03
C ALA A 12 12.46 -4.82 12.30
N ARG A 13 13.42 -5.14 11.44
CA ARG A 13 14.13 -4.16 10.60
C ARG A 13 13.20 -3.46 9.62
N THR A 14 12.34 -4.19 8.90
CA THR A 14 11.33 -3.60 8.01
C THR A 14 10.31 -2.75 8.77
N LEU A 15 9.86 -3.15 9.96
CA LEU A 15 8.98 -2.34 10.81
C LEU A 15 9.66 -1.04 11.26
N LYS A 16 10.93 -1.12 11.68
CA LYS A 16 11.70 0.07 12.03
C LYS A 16 11.86 1.02 10.85
N ALA A 17 12.14 0.47 9.66
CA ALA A 17 12.18 1.25 8.42
C ALA A 17 10.84 1.94 8.12
N LYS A 18 9.71 1.23 8.29
CA LYS A 18 8.36 1.78 8.15
C LYS A 18 8.10 2.96 9.09
N TYR A 19 8.50 2.84 10.36
CA TYR A 19 8.34 3.95 11.31
C TYR A 19 9.21 5.16 10.95
N TYR A 20 10.43 4.96 10.44
CA TYR A 20 11.24 6.05 9.91
C TYR A 20 10.63 6.69 8.65
N MET A 21 9.90 5.94 7.82
CA MET A 21 9.12 6.55 6.74
C MET A 21 8.06 7.51 7.28
N HIS A 22 7.35 7.13 8.35
CA HIS A 22 6.32 7.98 8.95
C HIS A 22 6.87 9.28 9.52
N THR A 23 8.09 9.25 10.08
CA THR A 23 8.80 10.43 10.60
C THR A 23 9.64 11.15 9.55
N ARG A 24 9.64 10.68 8.30
CA ARG A 24 10.41 11.23 7.17
C ARG A 24 11.94 11.16 7.34
N GLU A 25 12.42 10.27 8.19
CA GLU A 25 13.85 9.98 8.39
C GLU A 25 14.33 8.99 7.33
N TYR A 26 14.31 9.41 6.07
CA TYR A 26 14.47 8.52 4.91
C TYR A 26 15.84 7.83 4.85
N ASP A 27 16.90 8.47 5.33
CA ASP A 27 18.24 7.88 5.43
C ASP A 27 18.26 6.66 6.37
N LYS A 28 17.60 6.80 7.52
CA LYS A 28 17.44 5.71 8.50
C LYS A 28 16.52 4.62 7.97
N ALA A 29 15.41 5.02 7.31
CA ALA A 29 14.49 4.08 6.68
C ALA A 29 15.22 3.20 5.63
N TYR A 30 16.02 3.81 4.77
CA TYR A 30 16.80 3.11 3.76
C TYR A 30 17.77 2.09 4.39
N THR A 31 18.53 2.54 5.39
CA THR A 31 19.51 1.70 6.10
C THR A 31 18.87 0.47 6.76
N GLU A 32 17.72 0.66 7.40
CA GLU A 32 16.99 -0.44 8.05
C GLU A 32 16.36 -1.39 7.02
N ALA A 33 15.81 -0.85 5.92
CA ALA A 33 15.18 -1.67 4.88
C ALA A 33 16.18 -2.56 4.13
N LEU A 34 17.45 -2.15 4.00
CA LEU A 34 18.51 -3.01 3.44
C LEU A 34 18.70 -4.31 4.23
N LEU A 35 18.40 -4.27 5.53
CA LEU A 35 18.51 -5.41 6.46
C LEU A 35 17.14 -6.08 6.72
N GLY A 36 16.10 -5.66 6.02
CA GLY A 36 14.73 -6.07 6.21
C GLY A 36 14.33 -7.38 5.52
N VAL A 37 13.04 -7.55 5.30
CA VAL A 37 12.45 -8.64 4.51
C VAL A 37 12.86 -8.47 3.05
N ASN A 38 13.93 -9.16 2.65
CA ASN A 38 14.48 -9.12 1.29
C ASN A 38 14.17 -10.36 0.45
N ALA A 39 13.32 -11.26 0.95
CA ALA A 39 12.76 -12.38 0.20
C ALA A 39 11.37 -12.74 0.72
N LEU A 40 10.53 -13.33 -0.14
CA LEU A 40 9.17 -13.78 0.23
C LEU A 40 9.16 -14.74 1.43
N THR A 41 10.19 -15.56 1.57
CA THR A 41 10.27 -16.55 2.65
C THR A 41 10.58 -15.94 4.01
N ASP A 42 11.00 -14.67 4.07
CA ASP A 42 11.29 -13.93 5.29
C ASP A 42 10.10 -13.14 5.82
N ALA A 43 9.02 -13.04 5.04
CA ALA A 43 7.86 -12.22 5.36
C ALA A 43 7.08 -12.74 6.60
N LEU A 44 6.48 -11.80 7.34
CA LEU A 44 5.46 -12.12 8.34
C LEU A 44 4.13 -12.29 7.63
N VAL A 45 3.67 -13.53 7.54
CA VAL A 45 2.41 -13.88 6.91
C VAL A 45 1.55 -14.63 7.91
N PHE A 46 0.31 -14.19 8.06
CA PHE A 46 -0.74 -14.97 8.70
C PHE A 46 -1.47 -15.79 7.65
N THR A 47 -1.42 -17.11 7.76
CA THR A 47 -2.19 -18.01 6.90
C THR A 47 -3.42 -18.49 7.69
N PRO A 48 -4.64 -18.04 7.34
CA PRO A 48 -5.84 -18.47 8.05
C PRO A 48 -6.03 -19.99 7.90
N PRO A 49 -6.18 -20.74 9.00
CA PRO A 49 -6.34 -22.20 8.92
C PRO A 49 -7.74 -22.62 8.46
N ASN A 50 -8.69 -21.68 8.35
CA ASN A 50 -10.04 -21.92 7.82
C ASN A 50 -10.81 -23.02 8.57
N LEU A 51 -10.78 -22.96 9.90
CA LEU A 51 -11.44 -23.89 10.83
C LEU A 51 -12.81 -23.37 11.34
N GLY A 52 -13.31 -22.26 10.78
CA GLY A 52 -14.57 -21.61 11.19
C GLY A 52 -14.38 -20.17 11.69
N VAL A 53 -15.41 -19.64 12.37
CA VAL A 53 -15.44 -18.25 12.85
C VAL A 53 -14.22 -17.94 13.70
N GLY A 54 -13.55 -16.82 13.40
CA GLY A 54 -12.31 -16.40 14.06
C GLY A 54 -11.02 -16.92 13.43
N SER A 55 -11.11 -17.79 12.41
CA SER A 55 -9.94 -18.39 11.75
C SER A 55 -9.84 -18.12 10.24
N TRP A 56 -10.65 -17.17 9.76
CA TRP A 56 -10.70 -16.75 8.36
C TRP A 56 -9.83 -15.51 8.09
N ASN A 57 -9.51 -15.31 6.82
CA ASN A 57 -9.01 -14.05 6.29
C ASN A 57 -9.89 -12.88 6.76
N THR A 58 -9.28 -11.76 7.16
CA THR A 58 -10.02 -10.63 7.74
C THR A 58 -10.92 -9.94 6.74
N ASN A 59 -10.56 -9.92 5.46
CA ASN A 59 -11.41 -9.35 4.42
C ASN A 59 -12.67 -10.20 4.25
N TYR A 60 -12.52 -11.52 4.14
CA TYR A 60 -13.64 -12.46 4.11
C TYR A 60 -14.53 -12.30 5.34
N LYS A 61 -13.93 -12.26 6.54
CA LYS A 61 -14.65 -12.13 7.81
C LYS A 61 -15.48 -10.84 7.84
N MET A 62 -14.89 -9.71 7.46
CA MET A 62 -15.57 -8.42 7.43
C MET A 62 -16.84 -8.50 6.58
N ILE A 63 -16.73 -9.03 5.36
CA ILE A 63 -17.86 -9.17 4.43
C ILE A 63 -18.90 -10.15 5.00
N SER A 64 -18.45 -11.26 5.59
CA SER A 64 -19.34 -12.28 6.15
C SER A 64 -20.15 -11.78 7.35
N GLU A 65 -19.58 -10.91 8.17
CA GLU A 65 -20.22 -10.40 9.40
C GLU A 65 -20.92 -9.04 9.20
N ARG A 66 -20.55 -8.30 8.14
CA ARG A 66 -20.99 -6.92 7.86
C ARG A 66 -21.26 -6.71 6.37
N ALA A 67 -22.01 -7.63 5.76
CA ALA A 67 -22.41 -7.56 4.37
C ALA A 67 -22.92 -6.16 3.98
N GLY A 68 -22.39 -5.60 2.88
CA GLY A 68 -22.75 -4.29 2.34
C GLY A 68 -22.00 -3.09 2.94
N TYR A 69 -21.19 -3.27 3.99
CA TYR A 69 -20.48 -2.16 4.64
C TYR A 69 -19.17 -1.77 3.94
N TRP A 70 -18.64 -2.66 3.12
CA TRP A 70 -17.40 -2.45 2.39
C TRP A 70 -17.47 -3.14 1.03
N GLY A 71 -17.09 -2.43 -0.02
CA GLY A 71 -17.06 -2.95 -1.38
C GLY A 71 -15.89 -2.40 -2.18
N PHE A 72 -15.46 -3.17 -3.18
CA PHE A 72 -14.36 -2.78 -4.06
C PHE A 72 -14.83 -1.93 -5.25
N THR A 73 -15.99 -2.28 -5.83
CA THR A 73 -16.53 -1.63 -7.03
C THR A 73 -16.74 -0.13 -6.81
N GLY A 74 -16.24 0.68 -7.74
CA GLY A 74 -16.36 2.14 -7.69
C GLY A 74 -15.39 2.84 -6.73
N SER A 75 -14.58 2.07 -5.98
CA SER A 75 -13.49 2.62 -5.17
C SER A 75 -12.46 3.35 -6.05
N HIS A 76 -11.62 4.17 -5.43
CA HIS A 76 -10.53 4.83 -6.15
C HIS A 76 -9.55 3.82 -6.77
N LEU A 77 -9.25 2.72 -6.05
CA LEU A 77 -8.35 1.68 -6.54
C LEU A 77 -8.93 0.94 -7.75
N ASP A 78 -10.25 0.67 -7.76
CA ASP A 78 -10.94 0.07 -8.91
C ASP A 78 -10.79 0.95 -10.17
N LYS A 79 -10.93 2.27 -10.02
CA LYS A 79 -10.75 3.22 -11.12
C LYS A 79 -9.28 3.30 -11.58
N LEU A 80 -8.36 3.34 -10.62
CA LEU A 80 -6.91 3.44 -10.86
C LEU A 80 -6.39 2.23 -11.65
N MET A 81 -6.82 1.02 -11.29
CA MET A 81 -6.36 -0.21 -11.95
C MET A 81 -7.20 -0.59 -13.18
N GLY A 82 -8.43 -0.09 -13.28
CA GLY A 82 -9.33 -0.32 -14.40
C GLY A 82 -9.03 0.56 -15.61
N ALA A 83 -9.81 0.38 -16.69
CA ALA A 83 -9.72 1.20 -17.90
C ALA A 83 -10.53 2.51 -17.74
N THR A 84 -10.03 3.42 -16.91
CA THR A 84 -10.65 4.74 -16.66
C THR A 84 -9.70 5.89 -17.02
N THR A 85 -10.16 7.13 -16.92
CA THR A 85 -9.31 8.32 -17.10
C THR A 85 -8.25 8.48 -16.01
N ALA A 86 -8.47 7.89 -14.83
CA ALA A 86 -7.51 7.84 -13.73
C ALA A 86 -6.63 6.58 -13.78
N SER A 87 -6.64 5.83 -14.89
CA SER A 87 -5.93 4.57 -14.97
C SER A 87 -4.42 4.76 -14.90
N ARG A 88 -3.76 3.91 -14.10
CA ARG A 88 -2.30 3.76 -14.10
C ARG A 88 -1.77 2.83 -15.18
N ASN A 89 -2.63 2.27 -16.03
CA ASN A 89 -2.19 1.39 -17.10
C ASN A 89 -1.48 2.18 -18.21
N HIS A 90 -0.37 1.66 -18.70
CA HIS A 90 0.40 2.21 -19.81
C HIS A 90 1.22 1.11 -20.49
N ALA A 91 2.01 1.43 -21.51
CA ALA A 91 2.76 0.44 -22.31
C ALA A 91 3.68 -0.50 -21.48
N LYS A 92 4.03 -0.11 -20.25
CA LYS A 92 4.89 -0.91 -19.35
C LYS A 92 4.13 -1.53 -18.17
N THR A 93 2.87 -1.16 -17.92
CA THR A 93 2.08 -1.64 -16.78
C THR A 93 0.67 -2.02 -17.23
N ASN A 94 0.25 -3.25 -16.91
CA ASN A 94 -1.13 -3.69 -17.10
C ASN A 94 -1.62 -4.44 -15.86
N GLU A 95 -2.58 -3.83 -15.18
CA GLU A 95 -3.13 -4.27 -13.89
C GLU A 95 -4.31 -5.25 -14.02
N ALA A 96 -4.73 -5.66 -15.22
CA ALA A 96 -5.97 -6.43 -15.41
C ALA A 96 -6.03 -7.68 -14.51
N ALA A 97 -4.97 -8.49 -14.47
CA ALA A 97 -4.90 -9.66 -13.60
C ALA A 97 -4.88 -9.32 -12.10
N ARG A 98 -4.22 -8.23 -11.70
CA ARG A 98 -4.12 -7.80 -10.29
C ARG A 98 -5.43 -7.18 -9.81
N LEU A 99 -6.13 -6.46 -10.68
CA LEU A 99 -7.46 -5.92 -10.45
C LEU A 99 -8.44 -7.04 -10.12
N VAL A 100 -8.43 -8.12 -10.89
CA VAL A 100 -9.26 -9.30 -10.61
C VAL A 100 -8.88 -9.95 -9.27
N TYR A 101 -7.60 -9.96 -8.90
CA TYR A 101 -7.14 -10.45 -7.61
C TYR A 101 -7.62 -9.59 -6.41
N TYR A 102 -7.69 -8.27 -6.57
CA TYR A 102 -8.17 -7.34 -5.54
C TYR A 102 -9.68 -7.18 -5.49
N ARG A 103 -10.38 -7.43 -6.59
CA ARG A 103 -11.83 -7.28 -6.66
C ARG A 103 -12.54 -8.34 -5.82
N PHE A 104 -13.49 -7.90 -5.01
CA PHE A 104 -14.37 -8.73 -4.21
C PHE A 104 -15.80 -8.17 -4.20
N ASP A 105 -16.78 -9.04 -3.98
CA ASP A 105 -18.15 -8.64 -3.67
C ASP A 105 -18.28 -8.32 -2.18
N GLY A 106 -18.75 -7.12 -1.88
CA GLY A 106 -18.98 -6.63 -0.52
C GLY A 106 -20.29 -7.09 0.12
N ASN A 107 -21.22 -7.63 -0.67
CA ASN A 107 -22.53 -8.05 -0.19
C ASN A 107 -22.56 -9.52 0.24
N THR A 108 -21.76 -10.37 -0.41
CA THR A 108 -21.70 -11.79 -0.10
C THR A 108 -20.25 -12.25 0.04
N ALA A 109 -19.94 -12.91 1.15
CA ALA A 109 -18.59 -13.45 1.38
C ALA A 109 -18.35 -14.73 0.57
N ASN A 110 -19.41 -15.54 0.41
CA ASN A 110 -19.35 -16.80 -0.31
C ASN A 110 -18.93 -16.57 -1.76
N ASN A 111 -18.03 -17.41 -2.27
CA ASN A 111 -17.43 -17.35 -3.62
C ASN A 111 -16.43 -16.22 -3.88
N ASN A 112 -16.16 -15.32 -2.92
CA ASN A 112 -15.05 -14.39 -3.07
C ASN A 112 -13.73 -15.15 -3.24
N LYS A 113 -12.94 -14.71 -4.23
CA LYS A 113 -11.60 -15.21 -4.53
C LYS A 113 -10.56 -14.16 -4.12
N GLY A 114 -9.34 -14.30 -4.61
CA GLY A 114 -8.33 -13.25 -4.48
C GLY A 114 -8.07 -12.89 -3.02
N ILE A 115 -7.97 -11.60 -2.71
CA ILE A 115 -7.69 -11.08 -1.36
C ILE A 115 -8.76 -11.40 -0.32
N ALA A 116 -9.98 -11.75 -0.75
CA ALA A 116 -11.13 -11.98 0.11
C ALA A 116 -11.56 -13.46 0.15
N ALA A 117 -10.73 -14.40 -0.32
CA ALA A 117 -10.96 -15.81 -0.06
C ALA A 117 -10.74 -16.15 1.43
N SER A 118 -11.57 -17.02 2.02
CA SER A 118 -11.57 -17.31 3.46
C SER A 118 -10.22 -17.81 4.02
N ASN A 119 -9.43 -18.48 3.20
CA ASN A 119 -8.11 -19.02 3.55
C ASN A 119 -6.94 -18.23 2.95
N ARG A 120 -7.18 -17.06 2.35
CA ARG A 120 -6.13 -16.27 1.69
C ARG A 120 -5.09 -15.82 2.72
N PRO A 121 -3.78 -16.13 2.53
CA PRO A 121 -2.73 -15.60 3.37
C PRO A 121 -2.70 -14.07 3.38
N MET A 122 -2.45 -13.50 4.55
CA MET A 122 -2.36 -12.06 4.78
C MET A 122 -0.94 -11.69 5.17
N VAL A 123 -0.30 -10.88 4.33
CA VAL A 123 1.05 -10.39 4.59
C VAL A 123 0.95 -9.22 5.55
N LEU A 124 1.56 -9.35 6.74
CA LEU A 124 1.59 -8.30 7.76
C LEU A 124 2.83 -7.42 7.62
N VAL A 125 3.97 -8.01 7.26
CA VAL A 125 5.23 -7.34 6.93
C VAL A 125 5.88 -8.11 5.79
N GLY A 126 6.00 -7.46 4.63
CA GLY A 126 6.22 -8.13 3.35
C GLY A 126 7.47 -7.69 2.60
N TYR A 127 7.79 -8.47 1.56
CA TYR A 127 8.89 -8.19 0.64
C TYR A 127 8.61 -6.96 -0.22
N GLU A 128 7.39 -6.86 -0.75
CA GLU A 128 6.92 -5.75 -1.58
C GLU A 128 6.96 -4.43 -0.82
N GLU A 129 6.50 -4.43 0.45
CA GLU A 129 6.60 -3.28 1.34
C GLU A 129 8.05 -2.83 1.54
N ASN A 130 8.96 -3.78 1.81
CA ASN A 130 10.36 -3.46 2.05
C ASN A 130 11.05 -2.89 0.79
N LEU A 131 10.76 -3.46 -0.39
CA LEU A 131 11.25 -2.94 -1.67
C LEU A 131 10.75 -1.51 -1.95
N LEU A 132 9.49 -1.21 -1.61
CA LEU A 132 8.92 0.12 -1.79
C LEU A 132 9.45 1.13 -0.78
N ILE A 133 9.81 0.69 0.43
CA ILE A 133 10.57 1.53 1.37
C ILE A 133 11.94 1.85 0.78
N LEU A 134 12.69 0.86 0.28
CA LEU A 134 13.98 1.07 -0.38
C LEU A 134 13.88 2.00 -1.60
N ALA A 135 12.86 1.82 -2.43
CA ALA A 135 12.62 2.64 -3.61
C ALA A 135 12.39 4.11 -3.21
N GLU A 136 11.42 4.38 -2.34
CA GLU A 136 11.09 5.76 -1.94
C GLU A 136 12.25 6.41 -1.18
N SER A 137 12.76 5.76 -0.15
CA SER A 137 13.81 6.32 0.70
C SER A 137 15.14 6.47 -0.04
N GLY A 138 15.45 5.58 -0.97
CA GLY A 138 16.61 5.69 -1.85
C GLY A 138 16.55 6.95 -2.69
N VAL A 139 15.46 7.14 -3.45
CA VAL A 139 15.26 8.33 -4.29
C VAL A 139 15.31 9.61 -3.45
N ARG A 140 14.63 9.64 -2.29
CA ARG A 140 14.61 10.80 -1.39
C ARG A 140 15.95 11.15 -0.76
N THR A 141 16.90 10.22 -0.73
CA THR A 141 18.24 10.42 -0.17
C THR A 141 19.32 10.52 -1.24
N GLY A 142 18.93 10.90 -2.46
CA GLY A 142 19.83 11.11 -3.60
C GLY A 142 20.30 9.84 -4.31
N LYS A 143 19.82 8.66 -3.89
CA LYS A 143 20.16 7.35 -4.47
C LYS A 143 19.14 6.96 -5.54
N VAL A 144 18.99 7.82 -6.55
CA VAL A 144 17.93 7.70 -7.56
C VAL A 144 18.06 6.38 -8.33
N THR A 145 19.28 5.99 -8.70
CA THR A 145 19.56 4.75 -9.43
C THR A 145 19.20 3.52 -8.59
N GLU A 146 19.57 3.49 -7.31
CA GLU A 146 19.28 2.38 -6.40
C GLU A 146 17.80 2.30 -6.05
N GLY A 147 17.14 3.46 -5.91
CA GLY A 147 15.70 3.54 -5.69
C GLY A 147 14.91 3.02 -6.89
N LEU A 148 15.27 3.43 -8.11
CA LEU A 148 14.71 2.89 -9.34
C LEU A 148 15.00 1.39 -9.50
N ALA A 149 16.21 0.94 -9.14
CA ALA A 149 16.55 -0.48 -9.17
C ALA A 149 15.65 -1.29 -8.21
N SER A 150 15.38 -0.77 -7.01
CA SER A 150 14.48 -1.41 -6.04
C SER A 150 13.04 -1.50 -6.54
N LEU A 151 12.53 -0.44 -7.20
CA LEU A 151 11.23 -0.47 -7.87
C LEU A 151 11.21 -1.53 -8.99
N ASN A 152 12.26 -1.63 -9.79
CA ASN A 152 12.35 -2.63 -10.86
C ASN A 152 12.44 -4.07 -10.33
N VAL A 153 13.03 -4.30 -9.15
CA VAL A 153 12.97 -5.60 -8.49
C VAL A 153 11.53 -5.98 -8.13
N LEU A 154 10.72 -5.03 -7.63
CA LEU A 154 9.30 -5.25 -7.40
C LEU A 154 8.56 -5.57 -8.71
N ARG A 155 8.83 -4.81 -9.78
CA ARG A 155 8.18 -5.03 -11.09
C ARG A 155 8.50 -6.41 -11.66
N ALA A 156 9.75 -6.85 -11.56
CA ALA A 156 10.14 -8.20 -11.95
C ALA A 156 9.45 -9.28 -11.09
N HIS A 157 9.28 -9.04 -9.79
CA HIS A 157 8.55 -9.93 -8.90
C HIS A 157 7.05 -10.03 -9.27
N LEU A 158 6.40 -8.91 -9.59
CA LEU A 158 5.03 -8.88 -10.09
C LEU A 158 4.89 -9.61 -11.43
N ALA A 159 5.80 -9.34 -12.39
CA ALA A 159 5.83 -10.00 -13.70
C ALA A 159 6.05 -11.53 -13.59
N SER A 160 6.74 -12.00 -12.55
CA SER A 160 6.95 -13.43 -12.31
C SER A 160 5.70 -14.18 -11.87
N GLY A 161 4.61 -13.47 -11.54
CA GLY A 161 3.38 -14.06 -11.01
C GLY A 161 3.47 -14.49 -9.53
N LYS A 162 4.55 -14.13 -8.83
CA LYS A 162 4.74 -14.46 -7.41
C LYS A 162 4.18 -13.41 -6.45
N GLY A 163 3.91 -12.18 -6.93
CA GLY A 163 3.37 -11.11 -6.10
C GLY A 163 1.88 -11.26 -5.77
N TYR A 164 1.12 -11.95 -6.62
CA TYR A 164 -0.28 -12.26 -6.35
C TYR A 164 -0.71 -13.49 -7.15
N VAL A 165 -1.78 -14.14 -6.70
CA VAL A 165 -2.33 -15.28 -7.44
C VAL A 165 -3.21 -14.76 -8.58
N LYS A 166 -2.77 -15.02 -9.81
CA LYS A 166 -3.55 -14.75 -11.01
C LYS A 166 -4.77 -15.68 -11.05
N LEU A 167 -5.98 -15.09 -10.97
CA LEU A 167 -7.22 -15.87 -10.82
C LEU A 167 -7.77 -16.39 -12.15
N ASN A 168 -7.60 -15.65 -13.25
CA ASN A 168 -7.89 -16.13 -14.60
C ASN A 168 -6.58 -16.18 -15.39
N THR A 169 -6.27 -17.33 -15.98
CA THR A 169 -5.00 -17.56 -16.69
C THR A 169 -4.82 -16.68 -17.91
N THR A 170 -5.91 -16.25 -18.53
CA THR A 170 -5.93 -15.37 -19.72
C THR A 170 -5.78 -13.89 -19.41
N ASP A 171 -5.93 -13.46 -18.15
CA ASP A 171 -5.85 -12.03 -17.82
C ASP A 171 -4.46 -11.47 -18.10
N VAL A 172 -4.36 -10.30 -18.69
CA VAL A 172 -3.07 -9.68 -18.98
C VAL A 172 -2.41 -9.22 -17.67
N SER A 173 -1.11 -9.42 -17.56
CA SER A 173 -0.27 -8.96 -16.45
C SER A 173 1.05 -8.51 -17.04
N VAL A 174 1.35 -7.22 -16.98
CA VAL A 174 2.55 -6.64 -17.57
C VAL A 174 3.20 -5.70 -16.56
N TYR A 175 4.48 -5.93 -16.27
CA TYR A 175 5.31 -5.07 -15.44
C TYR A 175 6.73 -5.01 -16.02
N LEU A 176 6.90 -4.24 -17.10
CA LEU A 176 8.20 -4.05 -17.75
C LEU A 176 9.09 -3.12 -16.92
N PRO A 177 10.42 -3.30 -16.89
CA PRO A 177 11.31 -2.43 -16.12
C PRO A 177 11.27 -0.98 -16.62
N PHE A 178 11.39 -0.07 -15.66
CA PHE A 178 11.54 1.35 -15.91
C PHE A 178 13.00 1.74 -16.12
N VAL A 179 13.21 2.78 -16.91
CA VAL A 179 14.44 3.56 -17.00
C VAL A 179 14.11 4.99 -16.60
N ILE A 180 15.11 5.76 -16.14
CA ILE A 180 14.84 7.12 -15.64
C ILE A 180 14.19 8.02 -16.71
N ALA A 181 14.53 7.79 -17.98
CA ALA A 181 13.95 8.52 -19.12
C ALA A 181 12.44 8.36 -19.26
N ASP A 182 11.84 7.30 -18.72
CA ASP A 182 10.38 7.10 -18.71
C ASP A 182 9.65 8.21 -17.94
N PHE A 183 10.33 8.84 -16.97
CA PHE A 183 9.78 9.89 -16.10
C PHE A 183 10.16 11.30 -16.55
N SER A 184 10.71 11.45 -17.77
CA SER A 184 10.96 12.76 -18.38
C SER A 184 9.66 13.54 -18.58
N ALA A 185 9.75 14.85 -18.85
CA ALA A 185 8.60 15.68 -19.19
C ALA A 185 7.73 15.04 -20.29
N GLY A 186 6.42 14.95 -20.06
CA GLY A 186 5.45 14.26 -20.92
C GLY A 186 5.41 12.73 -20.77
N GLY A 187 6.28 12.15 -19.94
CA GLY A 187 6.42 10.71 -19.71
C GLY A 187 5.39 10.11 -18.75
N ILE A 188 5.73 8.95 -18.19
CA ILE A 188 4.96 8.23 -17.18
C ILE A 188 4.98 9.05 -15.88
N GLU A 189 3.81 9.21 -15.26
CA GLU A 189 3.64 10.04 -14.06
C GLU A 189 4.10 11.51 -14.21
N ASN A 190 4.34 11.99 -15.43
CA ASN A 190 4.91 13.32 -15.69
C ASN A 190 4.25 14.08 -16.84
N LYS A 191 2.92 14.04 -16.94
CA LYS A 191 2.17 14.82 -17.95
C LYS A 191 2.14 16.32 -17.67
N ASP A 192 2.33 16.70 -16.42
CA ASP A 192 2.39 18.07 -15.91
C ASP A 192 3.82 18.66 -15.90
N ASN A 193 4.82 17.90 -16.39
CA ASN A 193 6.20 18.34 -16.56
C ASN A 193 6.90 18.78 -15.25
N ILE A 194 6.66 18.05 -14.17
CA ILE A 194 7.42 18.17 -12.92
C ILE A 194 8.85 17.61 -13.09
N ASP A 195 9.69 17.84 -12.08
CA ASP A 195 11.03 17.25 -12.02
C ASP A 195 10.99 15.71 -12.22
N GLN A 196 11.95 15.18 -12.96
CA GLN A 196 12.00 13.76 -13.34
C GLN A 196 12.09 12.83 -12.11
N THR A 197 12.87 13.23 -11.10
CA THR A 197 12.99 12.47 -9.85
C THR A 197 11.69 12.52 -9.06
N ARG A 198 11.00 13.67 -9.10
CA ARG A 198 9.68 13.87 -8.52
C ARG A 198 8.60 12.99 -9.18
N ALA A 199 8.63 12.84 -10.50
CA ALA A 199 7.75 11.94 -11.24
C ALA A 199 8.01 10.46 -10.92
N LEU A 200 9.28 10.05 -10.77
CA LEU A 200 9.62 8.72 -10.26
C LEU A 200 9.04 8.48 -8.86
N LEU A 201 9.11 9.48 -7.96
CA LEU A 201 8.49 9.37 -6.64
C LEU A 201 6.98 9.20 -6.75
N ARG A 202 6.31 9.91 -7.65
CA ARG A 202 4.87 9.77 -7.89
C ARG A 202 4.49 8.33 -8.24
N GLU A 203 5.22 7.69 -9.17
CA GLU A 203 5.04 6.27 -9.50
C GLU A 203 5.27 5.35 -8.30
N ILE A 204 6.32 5.59 -7.51
CA ILE A 204 6.61 4.78 -6.30
C ILE A 204 5.48 4.91 -5.28
N ILE A 205 4.96 6.12 -5.04
CA ILE A 205 3.85 6.34 -4.11
C ILE A 205 2.56 5.72 -4.62
N GLU A 206 2.29 5.79 -5.92
CA GLU A 206 1.15 5.11 -6.52
C GLU A 206 1.24 3.59 -6.37
N GLU A 207 2.43 3.00 -6.64
CA GLU A 207 2.66 1.57 -6.42
C GLU A 207 2.53 1.18 -4.94
N ARG A 208 2.91 2.05 -4.01
CA ARG A 208 2.65 1.86 -2.56
C ARG A 208 1.17 1.84 -2.23
N TYR A 209 0.38 2.71 -2.83
CA TYR A 209 -1.08 2.71 -2.65
C TYR A 209 -1.70 1.40 -3.15
N VAL A 210 -1.28 0.92 -4.32
CA VAL A 210 -1.80 -0.33 -4.92
C VAL A 210 -1.32 -1.57 -4.15
N SER A 211 -0.02 -1.68 -3.87
CA SER A 211 0.58 -2.80 -3.13
C SER A 211 0.18 -2.84 -1.67
N GLY A 212 -0.06 -1.70 -1.05
CA GLY A 212 -0.51 -1.57 0.32
C GLY A 212 -2.01 -1.73 0.51
N PHE A 213 -2.80 -2.06 -0.52
CA PHE A 213 -4.24 -2.20 -0.38
C PHE A 213 -4.62 -3.20 0.72
N THR A 214 -5.62 -2.86 1.54
CA THR A 214 -6.03 -3.56 2.77
C THR A 214 -5.03 -3.53 3.94
N THR A 215 -3.96 -2.74 3.84
CA THR A 215 -3.04 -2.44 4.95
C THR A 215 -3.18 -0.98 5.40
N LEU A 216 -2.41 -0.57 6.42
CA LEU A 216 -2.34 0.83 6.86
C LEU A 216 -1.43 1.71 5.97
N MET A 217 -0.59 1.12 5.11
CA MET A 217 0.39 1.87 4.30
C MET A 217 -0.26 3.00 3.47
N PRO A 218 -1.37 2.79 2.72
CA PRO A 218 -2.00 3.87 1.98
C PRO A 218 -2.55 4.99 2.87
N PHE A 219 -3.06 4.66 4.06
CA PHE A 219 -3.55 5.66 5.02
C PHE A 219 -2.40 6.46 5.63
N ASP A 220 -1.29 5.80 5.94
CA ASP A 220 -0.09 6.46 6.46
C ASP A 220 0.54 7.39 5.42
N ASP A 221 0.63 6.95 4.16
CA ASP A 221 1.17 7.75 3.06
C ASP A 221 0.25 8.93 2.71
N LEU A 222 -1.08 8.73 2.71
CA LEU A 222 -2.04 9.82 2.54
C LEU A 222 -1.81 10.92 3.58
N ARG A 223 -1.74 10.57 4.87
CA ARG A 223 -1.54 11.56 5.94
C ARG A 223 -0.17 12.21 5.85
N ARG A 224 0.87 11.41 5.59
CA ARG A 224 2.24 11.89 5.44
C ARG A 224 2.37 12.89 4.29
N LEU A 225 1.72 12.67 3.15
CA LEU A 225 1.96 13.46 1.93
C LEU A 225 0.91 14.54 1.65
N SER A 226 -0.35 14.35 2.06
CA SER A 226 -1.50 15.18 1.64
C SER A 226 -1.45 16.66 2.03
N SER A 227 -0.60 17.07 2.99
CA SER A 227 -0.41 18.47 3.37
C SER A 227 0.83 19.12 2.73
N LYS A 228 1.92 18.36 2.50
CA LYS A 228 3.22 18.91 2.09
C LYS A 228 3.66 18.56 0.67
N GLU A 229 3.17 17.45 0.12
CA GLU A 229 3.67 16.83 -1.12
C GLU A 229 2.50 16.33 -1.97
N ARG A 230 1.47 17.17 -2.10
CA ARG A 230 0.21 16.86 -2.78
C ARG A 230 0.38 16.46 -4.23
N ASP A 231 1.40 16.99 -4.88
CA ASP A 231 1.75 16.72 -6.27
C ASP A 231 2.14 15.27 -6.51
N ILE A 232 2.62 14.54 -5.50
CA ILE A 232 3.00 13.11 -5.63
C ILE A 232 2.12 12.19 -4.78
N ALA A 233 1.16 12.73 -4.03
CA ALA A 233 0.30 11.95 -3.16
C ALA A 233 -0.82 11.27 -3.96
N VAL A 234 -1.16 10.02 -3.63
CA VAL A 234 -2.44 9.44 -4.05
C VAL A 234 -3.53 10.03 -3.19
N LEU A 235 -4.45 10.77 -3.81
CA LEU A 235 -5.53 11.50 -3.15
C LEU A 235 -6.89 10.94 -3.61
N PRO A 236 -7.46 9.93 -2.92
CA PRO A 236 -8.78 9.42 -3.25
C PRO A 236 -9.82 10.55 -3.24
N PRO A 237 -10.73 10.61 -4.23
CA PRO A 237 -11.71 11.69 -4.28
C PRO A 237 -12.66 11.63 -3.08
N PHE A 238 -13.11 12.79 -2.62
CA PHE A 238 -14.14 12.86 -1.58
C PHE A 238 -15.47 12.33 -2.11
N ASN A 239 -16.21 11.63 -1.25
CA ASN A 239 -17.55 11.11 -1.55
C ASN A 239 -18.66 12.17 -1.35
N SER A 240 -18.30 13.38 -0.91
CA SER A 240 -19.21 14.51 -0.73
C SER A 240 -18.51 15.80 -1.17
N PRO A 241 -19.21 16.71 -1.88
CA PRO A 241 -18.66 17.99 -2.31
C PRO A 241 -18.39 18.96 -1.13
N THR A 242 -18.93 18.70 0.05
CA THR A 242 -18.75 19.55 1.24
C THR A 242 -17.52 19.17 2.07
N ILE A 243 -16.85 18.06 1.74
CA ILE A 243 -15.66 17.58 2.45
C ILE A 243 -14.43 18.00 1.66
N SER A 244 -13.44 18.59 2.35
CA SER A 244 -12.19 19.07 1.75
C SER A 244 -10.93 18.58 2.48
N LYS A 245 -11.07 17.78 3.55
CA LYS A 245 -9.96 17.33 4.39
C LYS A 245 -9.94 15.81 4.51
N TYR A 246 -8.73 15.23 4.45
CA TYR A 246 -8.52 13.82 4.73
C TYR A 246 -8.33 13.57 6.23
N PRO A 247 -8.89 12.48 6.79
CA PRO A 247 -8.65 12.09 8.18
C PRO A 247 -7.17 11.86 8.47
N GLN A 248 -6.73 12.29 9.65
CA GLN A 248 -5.36 12.30 10.16
C GLN A 248 -5.12 11.26 11.26
N ARG A 249 -6.20 10.70 11.83
CA ARG A 249 -6.16 9.72 12.94
C ARG A 249 -7.51 9.03 13.07
N PHE A 250 -7.55 7.95 13.85
CA PHE A 250 -8.80 7.38 14.36
C PHE A 250 -9.25 8.14 15.62
N ILE A 251 -10.55 8.08 15.92
CA ILE A 251 -11.12 8.65 17.13
C ILE A 251 -10.55 7.95 18.37
N VAL A 252 -10.38 8.71 19.46
CA VAL A 252 -10.11 8.12 20.78
C VAL A 252 -11.38 7.41 21.24
N SER A 253 -11.24 6.24 21.86
CA SER A 253 -12.41 5.50 22.32
C SER A 253 -13.16 6.29 23.39
N GLN A 254 -14.50 6.27 23.31
CA GLN A 254 -15.32 6.95 24.31
C GLN A 254 -15.08 6.42 25.73
N ALA A 255 -14.78 5.12 25.85
CA ALA A 255 -14.45 4.49 27.12
C ALA A 255 -13.18 5.11 27.75
N GLU A 256 -12.12 5.35 26.96
CA GLU A 256 -10.91 6.02 27.45
C GLU A 256 -11.20 7.46 27.89
N LEU A 257 -11.94 8.23 27.07
CA LEU A 257 -12.29 9.62 27.42
C LEU A 257 -13.13 9.71 28.70
N SER A 258 -13.96 8.72 28.99
CA SER A 258 -14.82 8.69 30.17
C SER A 258 -14.15 8.14 31.42
N ALA A 259 -13.20 7.20 31.29
CA ALA A 259 -12.61 6.50 32.43
C ALA A 259 -11.22 7.01 32.83
N ASN A 260 -10.47 7.61 31.90
CA ASN A 260 -9.08 8.01 32.11
C ASN A 260 -8.97 9.54 32.20
N GLN A 261 -8.67 10.06 33.39
CA GLN A 261 -8.50 11.50 33.62
C GLN A 261 -7.31 12.09 32.84
N ASN A 262 -6.37 11.25 32.40
CA ASN A 262 -5.23 11.62 31.56
C ASN A 262 -5.51 11.41 30.06
N ALA A 263 -6.73 11.06 29.67
CA ALA A 263 -7.06 10.87 28.27
C ALA A 263 -6.79 12.17 27.49
N PRO A 264 -6.18 12.08 26.30
CA PRO A 264 -5.88 13.27 25.51
C PRO A 264 -7.18 13.96 25.11
N LYS A 265 -7.19 15.29 25.12
CA LYS A 265 -8.27 16.06 24.52
C LYS A 265 -8.29 15.76 23.02
N ASP A 266 -9.37 15.18 22.52
CA ASP A 266 -9.50 14.81 21.11
C ASP A 266 -9.46 16.09 20.24
N PRO A 267 -8.42 16.29 19.40
CA PRO A 267 -8.35 17.44 18.51
C PRO A 267 -9.23 17.27 17.26
N GLY A 268 -9.94 16.15 17.14
CA GLY A 268 -10.74 15.78 15.98
C GLY A 268 -9.93 15.06 14.91
N ILE A 269 -10.62 14.24 14.11
CA ILE A 269 -9.97 13.38 13.09
C ILE A 269 -9.32 14.15 11.95
N PHE A 270 -9.68 15.42 11.72
CA PHE A 270 -9.14 16.22 10.61
C PHE A 270 -7.97 17.12 11.00
N THR A 271 -7.59 17.14 12.28
CA THR A 271 -6.45 17.94 12.74
C THR A 271 -5.16 17.23 12.42
N GLU A 272 -4.25 17.90 11.71
CA GLU A 272 -2.93 17.38 11.35
C GLU A 272 -2.16 16.91 12.59
N THR A 273 -1.56 15.74 12.49
CA THR A 273 -0.69 15.19 13.53
C THR A 273 0.62 15.96 13.55
N GLU A 274 1.25 16.13 14.72
CA GLU A 274 2.50 16.91 14.86
C GLU A 274 3.59 16.52 13.86
N VAL A 275 3.76 15.22 13.60
CA VAL A 275 4.75 14.70 12.63
C VAL A 275 4.49 15.15 11.17
N ASN A 276 3.25 15.54 10.87
CA ASN A 276 2.79 15.94 9.53
C ASN A 276 2.51 17.45 9.40
N LYS A 277 2.64 18.23 10.48
CA LYS A 277 2.63 19.70 10.44
C LYS A 277 3.92 20.21 9.84
#